data_AF-U9SFC7-F1
#
_entry.id   AF-U9SFC7-F1
#
_cell.length_a   1.000
_cell.length_b   1.000
_cell.length_c   1.000
_cell.angle_alpha   90.00
_cell.angle_beta   90.00
_cell.angle_gamma   90.00
#
_symmetry.space_group_name_H-M   'P 1'
#
loop_
_entity.id
_entity.type
_entity.pdbx_description
1 polymer ?
#
loop_
_entity_poly.entity_id
_entity_poly.type
_entity_poly.pdbx_seq_one_letter_code
_entity_poly.pdbx_strand_id
1 'polypeptide(L)'
;MQNTEILEKFEDMKKNMADGSLTNGLVIQDLENRIRNLEADVTAKKRIILEKSETNNALWEKIKALEIKEEKMFSSRLSYSDIKDKFHWQAVKRLELDVQHDDTTVIKDMVKTFHAFFGKIIRVKGMRFIILYFNTETHLMNAINESAKINDISQGLWLKKKRFY
;
A
#
# COMPACT_ATOMS: atom_id res chain seq x y z
N MET A 1 -53.93 43.27 -56.28
CA MET A 1 -53.32 41.93 -56.17
C MET A 1 -51.88 42.00 -55.67
N GLN A 2 -50.99 42.80 -56.26
CA GLN A 2 -49.59 42.93 -55.77
C GLN A 2 -49.44 43.46 -54.33
N ASN A 3 -50.17 44.50 -53.92
CA ASN A 3 -50.01 45.07 -52.58
C ASN A 3 -50.45 44.12 -51.45
N THR A 4 -51.44 43.26 -51.71
CA THR A 4 -51.90 42.24 -50.76
C THR A 4 -50.86 41.13 -50.54
N GLU A 5 -50.19 40.67 -51.60
CA GLU A 5 -49.09 39.69 -51.49
C GLU A 5 -47.87 40.26 -50.75
N ILE A 6 -47.59 41.56 -50.91
CA ILE A 6 -46.52 42.25 -50.19
C ILE A 6 -46.82 42.29 -48.69
N LEU A 7 -48.06 42.65 -48.32
CA LEU A 7 -48.52 42.67 -46.92
C LEU A 7 -48.41 41.30 -46.25
N GLU A 8 -48.81 40.23 -46.94
CA GLU A 8 -48.70 38.86 -46.44
C GLU A 8 -47.24 38.45 -46.19
N LYS A 9 -46.33 38.75 -47.13
CA LYS A 9 -44.88 38.53 -46.95
C LYS A 9 -44.29 39.30 -45.77
N PHE A 10 -44.76 40.52 -45.51
CA PHE A 10 -44.30 41.31 -44.37
C PHE A 10 -44.74 40.70 -43.04
N GLU A 11 -45.98 40.24 -42.94
CA GLU A 11 -46.48 39.59 -41.72
C GLU A 11 -45.79 38.24 -41.47
N ASP A 12 -45.56 37.42 -42.51
CA ASP A 12 -44.77 36.20 -42.39
C ASP A 12 -43.33 36.49 -41.94
N MET A 13 -42.71 37.55 -42.45
CA MET A 13 -41.37 37.96 -42.04
C MET A 13 -41.32 38.39 -40.57
N LYS A 14 -42.33 39.13 -40.09
CA LYS A 14 -42.45 39.48 -38.67
C LYS A 14 -42.60 38.25 -37.79
N LYS A 15 -43.47 37.31 -38.20
CA LYS A 15 -43.69 36.07 -37.45
C LYS A 15 -42.41 35.24 -37.38
N ASN A 16 -41.72 35.04 -38.50
CA ASN A 16 -40.46 34.31 -38.53
C ASN A 16 -39.36 34.99 -37.70
N MET A 17 -39.32 36.33 -37.67
CA MET A 17 -38.40 37.07 -36.77
C MET A 17 -38.74 36.85 -35.30
N ALA A 18 -40.02 36.90 -34.93
CA ALA A 18 -40.46 36.66 -33.55
C ALA A 18 -40.16 35.22 -33.10
N ASP A 19 -40.51 34.22 -33.92
CA ASP A 19 -40.26 32.80 -33.64
C ASP A 19 -38.76 32.50 -33.56
N GLY A 20 -37.94 33.12 -34.43
CA GLY A 20 -36.49 33.03 -34.38
C GLY A 20 -35.91 33.66 -33.10
N SER A 21 -36.42 34.82 -32.68
CA SER A 21 -36.01 35.48 -31.44
C SER A 21 -36.34 34.65 -30.20
N LEU A 22 -37.55 34.07 -30.15
CA LEU A 22 -37.98 33.18 -29.07
C LEU A 22 -37.13 31.90 -29.00
N THR A 23 -36.89 31.27 -30.16
CA THR A 23 -36.07 30.05 -30.25
C THR A 23 -34.65 30.31 -29.79
N ASN A 24 -34.04 31.41 -30.25
CA ASN A 24 -32.69 31.79 -29.82
C ASN A 24 -32.63 32.08 -28.31
N GLY A 25 -33.63 32.78 -27.75
CA GLY A 25 -33.69 33.05 -26.31
C GLY A 25 -33.73 31.77 -25.46
N LEU A 26 -34.52 30.78 -25.89
CA LEU A 26 -34.58 29.47 -25.22
C LEU A 26 -33.25 28.72 -25.28
N VAL A 27 -32.59 28.71 -26.44
CA VAL A 27 -31.28 28.07 -26.61
C VAL A 27 -30.21 28.75 -25.76
N ILE A 28 -30.20 30.09 -25.72
CA ILE A 28 -29.26 30.84 -24.88
C ILE A 28 -29.46 30.48 -23.41
N GLN A 29 -30.70 30.43 -22.93
CA GLN A 29 -31.00 30.10 -21.54
C GLN A 29 -30.55 28.66 -21.18
N ASP A 30 -30.76 27.68 -22.06
CA ASP A 30 -30.26 26.31 -21.86
C ASP A 30 -28.73 26.27 -21.75
N LEU A 31 -28.04 26.97 -22.66
CA LEU A 31 -26.58 27.05 -22.66
C LEU A 31 -26.05 27.72 -21.39
N GLU A 32 -26.64 28.82 -20.95
CA GLU A 32 -26.28 29.50 -19.70
C GLU A 32 -26.47 28.60 -18.47
N ASN A 33 -27.56 27.83 -18.42
CA ASN A 33 -27.79 26.85 -17.35
C ASN A 33 -26.71 25.76 -17.35
N ARG A 34 -26.36 25.24 -18.53
CA ARG A 34 -25.31 24.22 -18.67
C ARG A 34 -23.94 24.76 -18.26
N ILE A 35 -23.61 26.00 -18.63
CA ILE A 35 -22.36 26.66 -18.22
C ILE A 35 -22.29 26.75 -16.70
N ARG A 36 -23.34 27.26 -16.03
CA ARG A 36 -23.37 27.35 -14.55
C ARG A 36 -23.17 26.00 -13.86
N ASN A 37 -23.83 24.96 -14.37
CA ASN A 37 -23.67 23.61 -13.83
C ASN A 37 -22.24 23.08 -13.99
N LEU A 38 -21.62 23.31 -15.15
CA LEU A 38 -20.23 22.91 -15.41
C LEU A 38 -19.24 23.69 -14.53
N GLU A 39 -19.45 24.99 -14.33
CA GLU A 39 -18.60 25.81 -13.45
C GLU A 39 -18.65 25.31 -12.00
N ALA A 40 -19.83 24.92 -11.51
CA ALA A 40 -20.00 24.34 -10.18
C ALA A 40 -19.25 23.00 -10.05
N ASP A 41 -19.40 22.10 -11.04
CA ASP A 41 -18.71 20.80 -11.05
C ASP A 41 -17.18 20.96 -11.12
N VAL A 42 -16.67 21.87 -11.96
CA VAL A 42 -15.24 22.19 -12.05
C VAL A 42 -14.71 22.71 -10.71
N THR A 43 -15.47 23.57 -10.03
CA THR A 43 -15.08 24.11 -8.72
C THR A 43 -15.01 23.01 -7.66
N ALA A 44 -16.01 22.12 -7.61
CA ALA A 44 -16.01 20.98 -6.70
C ALA A 44 -14.81 20.05 -6.95
N LYS A 45 -14.54 19.71 -8.22
CA LYS A 45 -13.38 18.87 -8.60
C LYS A 45 -12.05 19.50 -8.22
N LYS A 46 -11.87 20.81 -8.43
CA LYS A 46 -10.64 21.53 -8.02
C LYS A 46 -10.40 21.45 -6.51
N ARG A 47 -11.45 21.61 -5.71
CA ARG A 47 -11.37 21.50 -4.24
C ARG A 47 -10.92 20.11 -3.80
N ILE A 48 -11.52 19.06 -4.37
CA ILE A 48 -11.15 17.66 -4.08
C ILE A 48 -9.69 17.39 -4.46
N ILE A 49 -9.22 17.91 -5.60
CA ILE A 49 -7.82 17.76 -6.02
C ILE A 49 -6.87 18.42 -5.02
N LEU A 50 -7.21 19.63 -4.55
CA LEU A 50 -6.40 20.35 -3.56
C LEU A 50 -6.30 19.56 -2.25
N GLU A 51 -7.43 19.12 -1.69
CA GLU A 51 -7.47 18.29 -0.47
C GLU A 51 -6.66 16.99 -0.63
N LYS A 52 -6.76 16.33 -1.80
CA LYS A 52 -5.94 15.15 -2.12
C LYS A 52 -4.44 15.47 -2.19
N SER A 53 -4.06 16.66 -2.68
CA SER A 53 -2.65 17.06 -2.74
C SER A 53 -2.07 17.33 -1.35
N GLU A 54 -2.85 17.94 -0.45
CA GLU A 54 -2.44 18.20 0.93
C GLU A 54 -2.26 16.90 1.72
N THR A 55 -3.21 15.97 1.57
CA THR A 55 -3.10 14.63 2.20
C THR A 55 -1.88 13.87 1.68
N ASN A 56 -1.59 13.93 0.37
CA ASN A 56 -0.37 13.33 -0.19
C ASN A 56 0.90 13.96 0.39
N ASN A 57 0.96 15.28 0.55
CA ASN A 57 2.11 15.96 1.15
C ASN A 57 2.31 15.54 2.61
N ALA A 58 1.23 15.46 3.40
CA ALA A 58 1.30 15.00 4.78
C ALA A 58 1.77 13.54 4.88
N LEU A 59 1.39 12.69 3.93
CA LEU A 59 1.87 11.30 3.86
C LEU A 59 3.37 11.24 3.53
N TRP A 60 3.85 12.06 2.58
CA TRP A 60 5.27 12.14 2.25
C TRP A 60 6.13 12.51 3.45
N GLU A 61 5.72 13.48 4.26
CA GLU A 61 6.45 13.85 5.49
C GLU A 61 6.49 12.71 6.52
N LYS A 62 5.41 11.93 6.64
CA LYS A 62 5.38 10.73 7.50
C LYS A 62 6.36 9.66 7.02
N ILE A 63 6.42 9.41 5.71
CA ILE A 63 7.37 8.44 5.12
C ILE A 63 8.79 8.88 5.41
N LYS A 64 9.12 10.15 5.15
CA LYS A 64 10.45 10.70 5.42
C LYS A 64 10.87 10.56 6.89
N ALA A 65 9.96 10.79 7.83
CA ALA A 65 10.23 10.59 9.25
C ALA A 65 10.50 9.12 9.60
N LEU A 66 9.81 8.18 8.95
CA LEU A 66 10.03 6.74 9.13
C LEU A 66 11.37 6.30 8.55
N GLU A 67 11.75 6.79 7.36
CA GLU A 67 13.05 6.52 6.74
C GLU A 67 14.20 7.02 7.63
N ILE A 68 14.10 8.24 8.17
CA ILE A 68 15.12 8.78 9.10
C ILE A 68 15.17 7.93 10.38
N LYS A 69 14.03 7.46 10.90
CA LYS A 69 13.99 6.59 12.08
C LYS A 69 14.64 5.24 11.79
N GLU A 70 14.39 4.67 10.61
CA GLU A 70 15.01 3.45 10.13
C GLU A 70 16.53 3.65 9.99
N GLU A 71 16.96 4.69 9.29
CA GLU A 71 18.37 5.02 9.11
C GLU A 71 19.06 5.25 10.45
N LYS A 72 18.47 5.97 11.41
CA LYS A 72 19.03 6.11 12.77
C LYS A 72 19.11 4.78 13.52
N MET A 73 18.16 3.88 13.32
CA MET A 73 18.15 2.54 13.90
C MET A 73 19.27 1.64 13.32
N PHE A 74 19.76 1.95 12.12
CA PHE A 74 20.81 1.18 11.45
C PHE A 74 22.18 1.90 11.33
N SER A 75 22.23 3.24 11.50
CA SER A 75 23.44 4.08 11.34
C SER A 75 24.12 4.46 12.64
N SER A 76 23.40 4.42 13.78
CA SER A 76 24.09 4.31 15.06
C SER A 76 24.81 2.97 15.05
N ARG A 77 26.15 2.99 15.08
CA ARG A 77 26.98 1.78 15.17
C ARG A 77 26.53 1.00 16.40
N LEU A 78 25.56 0.09 16.23
CA LEU A 78 25.05 -0.74 17.29
C LEU A 78 26.27 -1.37 17.94
N SER A 79 26.46 -1.13 19.23
CA SER A 79 27.56 -1.77 19.94
C SER A 79 27.36 -3.28 19.84
N TYR A 80 28.43 -4.05 20.04
CA TYR A 80 28.31 -5.50 20.06
C TYR A 80 27.21 -5.97 21.04
N SER A 81 27.05 -5.26 22.16
CA SER A 81 25.99 -5.50 23.14
C SER A 81 24.59 -5.24 22.57
N ASP A 82 24.38 -4.13 21.87
CA ASP A 82 23.08 -3.80 21.26
C ASP A 82 22.68 -4.81 20.17
N ILE A 83 23.64 -5.25 19.36
CA ILE A 83 23.43 -6.33 18.38
C ILE A 83 23.14 -7.64 19.12
N LYS A 84 23.92 -7.97 20.14
CA LYS A 84 23.76 -9.21 20.89
C LYS A 84 22.38 -9.27 21.55
N ASP A 85 21.89 -8.17 22.10
CA ASP A 85 20.58 -8.09 22.73
C ASP A 85 19.45 -8.14 21.70
N LYS A 86 19.59 -7.43 20.57
CA LYS A 86 18.58 -7.43 19.50
C LYS A 86 18.41 -8.79 18.83
N PHE A 87 19.51 -9.52 18.63
CA PHE A 87 19.51 -10.82 17.95
C PHE A 87 19.52 -12.00 18.91
N HIS A 88 19.22 -11.81 20.19
CA HIS A 88 19.44 -12.85 21.19
C HIS A 88 18.36 -13.95 21.17
N TRP A 89 17.16 -13.64 20.67
CA TRP A 89 16.04 -14.57 20.60
C TRP A 89 16.15 -15.43 19.35
N GLN A 90 16.75 -16.60 19.49
CA GLN A 90 17.06 -17.49 18.37
C GLN A 90 16.52 -18.89 18.62
N ALA A 91 15.92 -19.47 17.59
CA ALA A 91 15.59 -20.89 17.54
C ALA A 91 16.29 -21.55 16.35
N VAL A 92 16.57 -22.85 16.45
CA VAL A 92 17.19 -23.65 15.40
C VAL A 92 16.33 -24.86 15.08
N LYS A 93 16.22 -25.20 13.80
CA LYS A 93 15.56 -26.44 13.34
C LYS A 93 16.46 -27.14 12.32
N ARG A 94 16.59 -28.46 12.44
CA ARG A 94 17.27 -29.27 11.42
C ARG A 94 16.34 -29.41 10.21
N LEU A 95 16.88 -29.21 9.03
CA LEU A 95 16.15 -29.41 7.77
C LEU A 95 16.48 -30.81 7.24
N GLU A 96 15.45 -31.57 6.87
CA GLU A 96 15.65 -32.91 6.31
C GLU A 96 16.29 -32.84 4.91
N LEU A 97 17.05 -33.88 4.60
CA LEU A 97 17.65 -34.08 3.29
C LEU A 97 16.58 -34.68 2.37
N ASP A 98 15.65 -33.86 1.89
CA ASP A 98 15.05 -34.17 0.60
C ASP A 98 14.54 -32.95 -0.18
N VAL A 99 14.75 -33.08 -1.50
CA VAL A 99 14.20 -32.37 -2.67
C VAL A 99 14.18 -30.82 -2.71
N GLN A 100 15.16 -30.28 -3.45
CA GLN A 100 15.09 -29.14 -4.39
C GLN A 100 14.50 -27.78 -3.99
N HIS A 101 14.18 -27.50 -2.72
CA HIS A 101 13.74 -26.15 -2.38
C HIS A 101 14.94 -25.23 -2.22
N ASP A 102 14.94 -24.15 -3.02
CA ASP A 102 15.92 -23.07 -2.88
C ASP A 102 15.92 -22.55 -1.43
N ASP A 103 17.12 -22.28 -0.91
CA ASP A 103 17.30 -21.85 0.48
C ASP A 103 16.42 -20.61 0.78
N THR A 104 16.20 -19.73 -0.20
CA THR A 104 15.36 -18.54 -0.07
C THR A 104 13.90 -18.90 0.19
N THR A 105 13.36 -19.88 -0.53
CA THR A 105 11.96 -20.31 -0.38
C THR A 105 11.75 -20.94 1.00
N VAL A 106 12.66 -21.83 1.41
CA VAL A 106 12.61 -22.45 2.75
C VAL A 106 12.68 -21.39 3.85
N ILE A 107 13.56 -20.40 3.71
CA ILE A 107 13.65 -19.30 4.68
C ILE A 107 12.35 -18.50 4.73
N LYS A 108 11.79 -18.11 3.58
CA LYS A 108 10.55 -17.32 3.50
C LYS A 108 9.38 -18.05 4.15
N ASP A 109 9.20 -19.33 3.85
CA ASP A 109 8.10 -20.13 4.38
C ASP A 109 8.22 -20.30 5.90
N MET A 110 9.42 -20.58 6.40
CA MET A 110 9.66 -20.72 7.84
C MET A 110 9.49 -19.40 8.59
N VAL A 111 10.00 -18.30 8.02
CA VAL A 111 9.83 -16.95 8.58
C VAL A 111 8.35 -16.59 8.69
N LYS A 112 7.57 -16.86 7.63
CA LYS A 112 6.14 -16.61 7.62
C LYS A 112 5.38 -17.51 8.58
N THR A 113 5.69 -18.80 8.61
CA THR A 113 5.02 -19.79 9.47
C THR A 113 5.17 -19.46 10.95
N PHE A 114 6.39 -19.11 11.37
CA PHE A 114 6.70 -18.87 12.78
C PHE A 114 6.69 -17.39 13.16
N HIS A 115 6.32 -16.49 12.24
CA HIS A 115 6.33 -15.04 12.45
C HIS A 115 7.71 -14.53 12.94
N ALA A 116 8.78 -15.07 12.36
CA ALA A 116 10.14 -14.65 12.68
C ALA A 116 10.49 -13.31 12.02
N PHE A 117 11.49 -12.62 12.55
CA PHE A 117 12.02 -11.39 11.96
C PHE A 117 12.98 -11.68 10.81
N PHE A 118 13.85 -12.69 10.98
CA PHE A 118 14.89 -13.05 10.02
C PHE A 118 15.19 -14.54 10.12
N GLY A 119 15.63 -15.14 9.01
CA GLY A 119 16.03 -16.54 8.95
C GLY A 119 17.32 -16.73 8.17
N LYS A 120 18.14 -17.67 8.61
CA LYS A 120 19.39 -18.05 7.92
C LYS A 120 19.58 -19.55 7.92
N ILE A 121 19.94 -20.11 6.77
CA ILE A 121 20.39 -21.50 6.67
C ILE A 121 21.90 -21.59 6.92
N ILE A 122 22.28 -22.56 7.75
CA ILE A 122 23.67 -22.96 7.99
C ILE A 122 23.85 -24.42 7.63
N ARG A 123 25.04 -24.77 7.14
CA ARG A 123 25.43 -26.14 6.79
C ARG A 123 26.53 -26.61 7.74
N VAL A 124 26.31 -27.73 8.43
CA VAL A 124 27.25 -28.31 9.39
C VAL A 124 27.41 -29.80 9.10
N LYS A 125 28.62 -30.24 8.74
CA LYS A 125 28.91 -31.65 8.40
C LYS A 125 27.91 -32.25 7.38
N GLY A 126 27.56 -31.48 6.34
CA GLY A 126 26.59 -31.89 5.32
C GLY A 126 25.11 -31.77 5.71
N MET A 127 24.79 -31.48 6.98
CA MET A 127 23.43 -31.25 7.45
C MET A 127 23.04 -29.78 7.35
N ARG A 128 21.80 -29.50 6.93
CA ARG A 128 21.23 -28.15 6.89
C ARG A 128 20.47 -27.85 8.18
N PHE A 129 20.65 -26.65 8.70
CA PHE A 129 19.88 -26.11 9.82
C PHE A 129 19.38 -24.72 9.45
N ILE A 130 18.16 -24.40 9.84
CA ILE A 130 17.66 -23.04 9.80
C ILE A 130 17.74 -22.43 11.21
N ILE A 131 18.29 -21.22 11.30
CA ILE A 131 18.23 -20.38 12.49
C ILE A 131 17.20 -19.29 12.22
N LEU A 132 16.20 -19.19 13.09
CA LEU A 132 15.21 -18.12 13.07
C LEU A 132 15.49 -17.13 14.21
N TYR A 133 15.33 -15.85 13.92
CA TYR A 133 15.56 -14.73 14.83
C TYR A 133 14.23 -14.04 15.11
N PHE A 134 13.99 -13.69 16.36
CA PHE A 134 12.74 -13.08 16.82
C PHE A 134 13.02 -11.74 17.49
N ASN A 135 12.07 -10.81 17.39
CA ASN A 135 12.20 -9.49 18.02
C ASN A 135 11.91 -9.52 19.53
N THR A 136 11.13 -10.50 20.02
CA THR A 136 10.74 -10.60 21.42
C THR A 136 10.77 -12.05 21.91
N GLU A 137 10.96 -12.24 23.21
CA GLU A 137 10.88 -13.55 23.87
C GLU A 137 9.53 -14.22 23.64
N THR A 138 8.44 -13.46 23.70
CA THR A 138 7.08 -13.97 23.50
C THR A 138 6.92 -14.62 22.13
N HIS A 139 7.41 -13.99 21.06
CA HIS A 139 7.33 -14.56 19.71
C HIS A 139 8.16 -15.84 19.59
N LEU A 140 9.35 -15.87 20.19
CA LEU A 140 10.19 -17.06 20.24
C LEU A 140 9.50 -18.22 20.96
N MET A 141 8.97 -17.97 22.16
CA MET A 141 8.32 -19.00 22.96
C MET A 141 7.06 -19.53 22.27
N ASN A 142 6.26 -18.65 21.66
CA ASN A 142 5.11 -19.04 20.85
C ASN A 142 5.54 -19.92 19.67
N ALA A 143 6.58 -19.54 18.92
CA ALA A 143 7.08 -20.32 17.80
C ALA A 143 7.57 -21.72 18.23
N ILE A 144 8.27 -21.84 19.36
CA ILE A 144 8.69 -23.14 19.92
C ILE A 144 7.46 -23.99 20.27
N ASN A 145 6.49 -23.41 20.98
CA ASN A 145 5.28 -24.12 21.39
C ASN A 145 4.46 -24.60 20.18
N GLU A 146 4.26 -23.77 19.16
CA GLU A 146 3.59 -24.17 17.93
C GLU A 146 4.36 -25.26 17.18
N SER A 147 5.70 -25.16 17.14
CA SER A 147 6.51 -26.18 16.50
C SER A 147 6.41 -27.55 17.18
N ALA A 148 6.24 -27.57 18.51
CA ALA A 148 6.11 -28.78 19.32
C ALA A 148 4.72 -29.42 19.20
N LYS A 149 3.69 -28.65 18.85
CA LYS A 149 2.35 -29.18 18.55
C LYS A 149 2.29 -29.86 17.18
N ILE A 150 3.07 -29.35 16.22
CA ILE A 150 2.96 -29.72 14.80
C ILE A 150 3.94 -30.83 14.40
N ASN A 151 5.13 -30.88 15.00
CA ASN A 151 6.18 -31.81 14.62
C ASN A 151 6.50 -32.79 15.76
N ASP A 152 6.98 -33.99 15.43
CA ASP A 152 7.62 -34.86 16.43
C ASP A 152 8.73 -34.10 17.15
N ILE A 153 8.96 -34.41 18.43
CA ILE A 153 9.91 -33.72 19.31
C ILE A 153 11.29 -33.57 18.63
N SER A 154 11.69 -34.54 17.80
CA SER A 154 12.95 -34.55 17.04
C SER A 154 13.04 -33.55 15.88
N GLN A 155 11.92 -33.01 15.40
CA GLN A 155 11.79 -32.12 14.25
C GLN A 155 11.27 -30.71 14.59
N GLY A 156 11.01 -30.42 15.87
CA GLY A 156 10.59 -29.10 16.36
C GLY A 156 11.66 -28.00 16.22
N LEU A 157 11.28 -26.77 16.53
CA LEU A 157 12.21 -25.65 16.75
C LEU A 157 12.80 -25.75 18.15
N TRP A 158 14.13 -25.63 18.24
CA TRP A 158 14.88 -25.74 19.49
C TRP A 158 15.44 -24.38 19.88
N LEU A 159 15.36 -24.03 21.16
CA LEU A 159 16.00 -22.83 21.68
C LEU A 159 17.51 -22.90 21.46
N LYS A 160 18.09 -21.89 20.80
CA LYS A 160 19.54 -21.82 20.63
C LYS A 160 20.17 -21.33 21.93
N LYS A 161 20.83 -22.24 22.65
CA LYS A 161 21.51 -21.94 23.92
C LYS A 161 22.47 -20.76 23.76
N LYS A 162 22.34 -19.74 24.62
CA LYS A 162 23.32 -18.64 24.72
C LYS A 162 24.67 -19.25 25.10
N ARG A 163 25.70 -19.08 24.26
CA ARG A 163 27.09 -19.34 24.65
C ARG A 163 27.57 -18.13 25.43
N PHE A 164 27.79 -18.30 26.74
CA PHE A 164 28.57 -17.37 27.53
C PHE A 164 30.03 -17.64 27.18
N TYR A 165 30.66 -16.71 26.47
CA TYR A 165 32.12 -16.66 26.31
C TYR A 165 32.67 -15.77 27.41
#